data_AF-A0A942M8U7-F1
#
_entry.id   AF-A0A942M8U7-F1
#
_cell.length_a   1.000
_cell.length_b   1.000
_cell.length_c   1.000
_cell.angle_alpha   90.00
_cell.angle_beta   90.00
_cell.angle_gamma   90.00
#
_symmetry.space_group_name_H-M   'P 1'
#
loop_
_entity.id
_entity.type
_entity.pdbx_description
1 polymer ?
#
loop_
_entity_poly.entity_id
_entity_poly.type
_entity_poly.pdbx_seq_one_letter_code
_entity_poly.pdbx_strand_id
1 'polypeptide(L)'
;MSNNKTDKIRAIMKQDGVLLIELLIVIMIIGILVAGAVKTWDTVIVQTRFNKTTEEMQQIVYAIVGNPELISEGRRTDFGYIGDMGVLPDSLVDLAIKPSGASDTCWRGPYLRSKFADNQDDFLHDAWGNRYIYDKDSLVIISYASGTNLTPDKWINMRIAKSDSVLLRNAISGYIKDLTGNVPGFQFGRLRVYITYPYNGNLWTPIGYIPQDGSGFYQIPPDIPQGNHRIKCIYYETNMIDTVDYMEKFVCVYPGIPNTVDFKLSIKFE
;
A
#
# COMPACT_ATOMS: atom_id res chain seq x y z
N MET A 1 13.38 79.53 -42.93
CA MET A 1 14.15 78.26 -42.93
C MET A 1 15.60 78.63 -42.67
N SER A 2 16.37 78.12 -41.71
CA SER A 2 16.34 76.89 -40.94
C SER A 2 17.16 77.15 -39.66
N ASN A 3 16.49 77.14 -38.50
CA ASN A 3 17.11 77.26 -37.18
C ASN A 3 16.91 75.94 -36.40
N ASN A 4 17.25 74.80 -37.02
CA ASN A 4 16.83 73.47 -36.54
C ASN A 4 17.98 72.45 -36.42
N LYS A 5 19.24 72.86 -36.66
CA LYS A 5 20.39 71.94 -36.64
C LYS A 5 21.19 72.02 -35.34
N THR A 6 21.27 73.20 -34.73
CA THR A 6 22.01 73.44 -33.49
C THR A 6 21.25 73.00 -32.23
N ASP A 7 19.92 73.05 -32.25
CA ASP A 7 19.10 72.62 -31.10
C ASP A 7 18.99 71.09 -31.01
N LYS A 8 19.06 70.37 -32.14
CA LYS A 8 19.07 68.90 -32.16
C LYS A 8 20.38 68.30 -31.64
N ILE A 9 21.51 68.99 -31.79
CA ILE A 9 22.82 68.49 -31.31
C ILE A 9 22.95 68.68 -29.79
N ARG A 10 22.38 69.75 -29.22
CA ARG A 10 22.34 69.97 -27.77
C ARG A 10 21.38 69.04 -27.03
N ALA A 11 20.38 68.48 -27.72
CA ALA A 11 19.49 67.48 -27.15
C ALA A 11 20.13 66.07 -27.03
N ILE A 12 21.19 65.79 -27.79
CA ILE A 12 21.88 64.48 -27.80
C ILE A 12 23.03 64.44 -26.78
N MET A 13 23.64 65.58 -26.43
CA MET A 13 24.75 65.65 -25.46
C MET A 13 24.30 65.73 -23.98
N LYS A 14 23.08 65.27 -23.66
CA LYS A 14 22.54 65.25 -22.29
C LYS A 14 22.11 63.84 -21.86
N GLN A 15 22.87 62.82 -22.25
CA GLN A 15 22.63 61.43 -21.81
C GLN A 15 23.88 60.66 -21.33
N ASP A 16 25.06 61.27 -21.30
CA ASP A 16 26.31 60.51 -21.06
C ASP A 16 26.87 60.61 -19.63
N GLY A 17 26.11 61.22 -18.71
CA GLY A 17 26.50 61.39 -17.29
C GLY A 17 25.89 60.35 -16.33
N VAL A 18 25.18 59.33 -16.82
CA VAL A 18 24.37 58.42 -15.97
C VAL A 18 24.83 56.96 -16.03
N LEU A 19 25.69 56.56 -16.98
CA LEU A 19 25.93 55.14 -17.29
C LEU A 19 26.72 54.35 -16.23
N LEU A 20 27.77 54.93 -15.63
CA LEU A 20 28.66 54.19 -14.71
C LEU A 20 28.07 54.02 -13.31
N ILE A 21 27.48 55.08 -12.76
CA ILE A 21 26.88 55.04 -11.43
C ILE A 21 25.57 54.26 -11.43
N GLU A 22 24.78 54.33 -12.50
CA GLU A 22 23.55 53.54 -12.64
C GLU A 22 23.87 52.05 -12.77
N LEU A 23 24.87 51.68 -13.58
CA LEU A 23 25.34 50.30 -13.65
C LEU A 23 25.87 49.81 -12.28
N LEU A 24 26.58 50.67 -11.55
CA LEU A 24 27.08 50.36 -10.21
C LEU A 24 25.95 50.15 -9.20
N ILE A 25 24.92 51.00 -9.22
CA ILE A 25 23.73 50.86 -8.38
C ILE A 25 22.96 49.59 -8.75
N VAL A 26 22.83 49.27 -10.05
CA VAL A 26 22.16 48.05 -10.52
C VAL A 26 22.90 46.80 -10.05
N ILE A 27 24.22 46.70 -10.20
CA ILE A 27 24.97 45.53 -9.71
C ILE A 27 24.95 45.44 -8.18
N MET A 28 24.90 46.57 -7.46
CA MET A 28 24.76 46.59 -6.00
C MET A 28 23.38 46.09 -5.56
N ILE A 29 22.30 46.56 -6.18
CA ILE A 29 20.93 46.10 -5.91
C ILE A 29 20.79 44.62 -6.26
N ILE A 30 21.31 44.18 -7.42
CA ILE A 30 21.32 42.77 -7.80
C ILE A 30 22.10 41.94 -6.78
N GLY A 31 23.27 42.39 -6.31
CA GLY A 31 24.05 41.70 -5.28
C GLY A 31 23.28 41.51 -3.98
N ILE A 32 22.55 42.53 -3.52
CA ILE A 32 21.71 42.45 -2.32
C ILE A 32 20.52 41.49 -2.54
N LEU A 33 19.87 41.56 -3.70
CA LEU A 33 18.74 40.70 -4.04
C LEU A 33 19.15 39.22 -4.16
N VAL A 34 20.29 38.93 -4.81
CA VAL A 34 20.84 37.58 -4.94
C VAL A 34 21.20 37.01 -3.57
N ALA A 35 21.83 37.80 -2.69
CA ALA A 35 22.17 37.35 -1.33
C ALA A 35 20.92 36.99 -0.49
N GLY A 36 19.81 37.72 -0.66
CA GLY A 36 18.53 37.40 -0.02
C GLY A 36 17.83 36.16 -0.61
N ALA A 37 17.91 35.97 -1.93
CA ALA A 37 17.25 34.88 -2.64
C ALA A 37 17.88 33.50 -2.34
N VAL A 38 19.19 33.41 -2.11
CA VAL A 38 19.87 32.14 -1.83
C VAL A 38 19.35 31.48 -0.55
N LYS A 39 19.04 32.26 0.50
CA LYS A 39 18.57 31.71 1.79
C LYS A 39 17.19 31.06 1.74
N THR A 40 16.31 31.44 0.81
CA THR A 40 14.96 30.87 0.72
C THR A 40 14.93 29.59 -0.11
N TRP A 41 15.90 29.40 -1.01
CA TRP A 41 15.97 28.23 -1.89
C TRP A 41 16.27 26.93 -1.13
N ASP A 42 17.17 26.97 -0.14
CA ASP A 42 17.55 25.77 0.63
C ASP A 42 16.35 25.16 1.38
N THR A 43 15.53 25.99 2.02
CA THR A 43 14.33 25.54 2.75
C THR A 43 13.28 24.93 1.81
N VAL A 44 13.08 25.55 0.63
CA VAL A 44 12.14 25.04 -0.37
C VAL A 44 12.58 23.68 -0.89
N ILE A 45 13.87 23.51 -1.22
CA ILE A 45 14.43 22.23 -1.69
C ILE A 45 14.25 21.13 -0.64
N VAL A 46 14.55 21.43 0.63
CA VAL A 46 14.38 20.46 1.73
C VAL A 46 12.92 20.05 1.88
N GLN A 47 11.98 21.01 1.84
CA GLN A 47 10.55 20.70 1.94
C GLN A 47 10.06 19.86 0.75
N THR A 48 10.50 20.19 -0.46
CA THR A 48 10.15 19.41 -1.67
C THR A 48 10.66 17.97 -1.56
N ARG A 49 11.91 17.77 -1.11
CA ARG A 49 12.47 16.42 -0.91
C ARG A 49 11.74 15.66 0.20
N PHE A 50 11.37 16.34 1.27
CA PHE A 50 10.60 15.74 2.37
C PHE A 50 9.23 15.25 1.89
N ASN A 51 8.50 16.10 1.15
CA ASN A 51 7.20 15.74 0.60
C ASN A 51 7.33 14.57 -0.38
N LYS A 52 8.29 14.64 -1.32
CA LYS A 52 8.55 13.56 -2.29
C LYS A 52 8.86 12.23 -1.58
N THR A 53 9.75 12.25 -0.60
CA THR A 53 10.12 11.05 0.16
C THR A 53 8.93 10.47 0.92
N THR A 54 8.09 11.32 1.51
CA THR A 54 6.89 10.88 2.24
C THR A 54 5.87 10.26 1.29
N GLU A 55 5.65 10.86 0.11
CA GLU A 55 4.78 10.32 -0.93
C GLU A 55 5.29 8.96 -1.45
N GLU A 56 6.60 8.83 -1.68
CA GLU A 56 7.24 7.57 -2.10
C GLU A 56 7.10 6.48 -1.03
N MET A 57 7.38 6.79 0.23
CA MET A 57 7.18 5.85 1.34
C MET A 57 5.73 5.42 1.44
N GLN A 58 4.77 6.33 1.25
CA GLN A 58 3.34 5.99 1.27
C GLN A 58 2.96 5.05 0.11
N GLN A 59 3.52 5.27 -1.08
CA GLN A 59 3.34 4.35 -2.21
C GLN A 59 3.92 2.97 -1.92
N ILE A 60 5.08 2.89 -1.26
CA ILE A 60 5.66 1.62 -0.83
C ILE A 60 4.76 0.95 0.21
N VAL A 61 4.24 1.68 1.19
CA VAL A 61 3.27 1.13 2.15
C VAL A 61 2.04 0.58 1.43
N TYR A 62 1.47 1.32 0.49
CA TYR A 62 0.35 0.83 -0.31
C TYR A 62 0.71 -0.38 -1.18
N ALA A 63 1.93 -0.46 -1.71
CA ALA A 63 2.39 -1.65 -2.42
C ALA A 63 2.47 -2.88 -1.48
N ILE A 64 2.81 -2.69 -0.20
CA ILE A 64 2.88 -3.77 0.80
C ILE A 64 1.48 -4.19 1.29
N VAL A 65 0.71 -3.24 1.83
CA VAL A 65 -0.57 -3.53 2.53
C VAL A 65 -1.82 -3.22 1.70
N GLY A 66 -1.67 -2.66 0.51
CA GLY A 66 -2.74 -2.17 -0.36
C GLY A 66 -3.24 -0.78 0.02
N ASN A 67 -3.92 -0.12 -0.92
CA ASN A 67 -4.64 1.13 -0.67
C ASN A 67 -6.08 0.85 -0.20
N PRO A 68 -6.47 1.28 1.02
CA PRO A 68 -7.84 1.10 1.53
C PRO A 68 -8.90 1.93 0.80
N GLU A 69 -8.51 2.95 0.06
CA GLU A 69 -9.42 3.83 -0.70
C GLU A 69 -9.89 3.22 -2.02
N LEU A 70 -9.20 2.17 -2.51
CA LEU A 70 -9.58 1.48 -3.73
C LEU A 70 -10.69 0.47 -3.44
N ILE A 71 -11.92 0.91 -3.68
CA ILE A 71 -13.15 0.15 -3.46
C ILE A 71 -13.88 -0.02 -4.80
N SER A 72 -14.32 -1.24 -5.09
CA SER A 72 -15.21 -1.57 -6.21
C SER A 72 -16.37 -2.41 -5.70
N GLU A 73 -17.59 -2.12 -6.16
CA GLU A 73 -18.81 -2.80 -5.71
C GLU A 73 -18.97 -2.86 -4.18
N GLY A 74 -18.58 -1.78 -3.49
CA GLY A 74 -18.67 -1.67 -2.03
C GLY A 74 -17.66 -2.52 -1.24
N ARG A 75 -16.67 -3.13 -1.91
CA ARG A 75 -15.60 -3.91 -1.28
C ARG A 75 -14.23 -3.40 -1.69
N ARG A 76 -13.27 -3.44 -0.76
CA ARG A 76 -11.87 -3.11 -1.06
C ARG A 76 -11.32 -4.09 -2.10
N THR A 77 -10.63 -3.57 -3.10
CA THR A 77 -10.04 -4.39 -4.18
C THR A 77 -8.53 -4.49 -4.13
N ASP A 78 -7.86 -3.55 -3.46
CA ASP A 78 -6.41 -3.53 -3.36
C ASP A 78 -5.91 -3.86 -1.94
N PHE A 79 -5.22 -4.99 -1.82
CA PHE A 79 -4.60 -5.47 -0.58
C PHE A 79 -3.07 -5.58 -0.67
N GLY A 80 -2.49 -5.07 -1.77
CA GLY A 80 -1.06 -5.08 -2.02
C GLY A 80 -0.45 -6.48 -2.03
N TYR A 81 0.87 -6.51 -1.88
CA TYR A 81 1.67 -7.73 -1.83
C TYR A 81 1.14 -8.72 -0.78
N ILE A 82 0.80 -8.26 0.42
CA ILE A 82 0.34 -9.15 1.50
C ILE A 82 -0.96 -9.87 1.13
N GLY A 83 -1.91 -9.19 0.48
CA GLY A 83 -3.18 -9.83 0.12
C GLY A 83 -3.07 -10.89 -0.97
N ASP A 84 -2.03 -10.78 -1.79
CA ASP A 84 -1.75 -11.71 -2.88
C ASP A 84 -0.80 -12.85 -2.48
N MET A 85 0.15 -12.56 -1.60
CA MET A 85 1.24 -13.46 -1.21
C MET A 85 1.04 -14.11 0.15
N GLY A 86 0.21 -13.52 1.02
CA GLY A 86 -0.04 -14.03 2.37
C GLY A 86 1.19 -14.01 3.27
N VAL A 87 2.15 -13.13 2.98
CA VAL A 87 3.40 -12.96 3.73
C VAL A 87 3.88 -11.51 3.54
N LEU A 88 4.67 -11.02 4.49
CA LEU A 88 5.41 -9.76 4.31
C LEU A 88 6.51 -9.97 3.25
N PRO A 89 6.85 -8.95 2.45
CA PRO A 89 8.04 -9.02 1.62
C PRO A 89 9.28 -9.17 2.51
N ASP A 90 10.29 -9.91 2.06
CA ASP A 90 11.59 -9.99 2.74
C ASP A 90 12.43 -8.75 2.45
N SER A 91 12.22 -8.14 1.28
CA SER A 91 12.84 -6.87 0.91
C SER A 91 11.91 -6.03 0.04
N LEU A 92 12.19 -4.72 -0.09
CA LEU A 92 11.44 -3.87 -1.01
C LEU A 92 11.55 -4.33 -2.47
N VAL A 93 12.59 -5.10 -2.83
CA VAL A 93 12.77 -5.66 -4.17
C VAL A 93 11.63 -6.61 -4.54
N ASP A 94 11.04 -7.30 -3.57
CA ASP A 94 9.93 -8.26 -3.78
C ASP A 94 8.65 -7.57 -4.29
N LEU A 95 8.57 -6.24 -4.12
CA LEU A 95 7.47 -5.42 -4.64
C LEU A 95 7.61 -5.18 -6.15
N ALA A 96 8.84 -5.21 -6.68
CA ALA A 96 9.12 -5.00 -8.09
C ALA A 96 9.34 -6.32 -8.84
N ILE A 97 9.98 -7.29 -8.19
CA ILE A 97 10.41 -8.56 -8.77
C ILE A 97 9.77 -9.70 -7.98
N LYS A 98 9.19 -10.66 -8.69
CA LYS A 98 8.62 -11.85 -8.07
C LYS A 98 9.70 -12.61 -7.27
N PRO A 99 9.48 -12.91 -5.97
CA PRO A 99 10.41 -13.72 -5.19
C PRO A 99 10.59 -15.13 -5.74
N SER A 100 11.78 -15.69 -5.58
CA SER A 100 12.04 -17.09 -5.92
C SER A 100 11.23 -18.03 -5.02
N GLY A 101 10.46 -18.94 -5.60
CA GLY A 101 9.60 -19.88 -4.85
C GLY A 101 8.17 -19.41 -4.61
N ALA A 102 7.84 -18.17 -4.98
CA ALA A 102 6.46 -17.70 -5.07
C ALA A 102 5.73 -18.35 -6.25
N SER A 103 4.47 -18.73 -6.05
CA SER A 103 3.60 -19.20 -7.13
C SER A 103 3.22 -18.08 -8.10
N ASP A 104 3.20 -18.40 -9.39
CA ASP A 104 2.68 -17.53 -10.45
C ASP A 104 1.20 -17.19 -10.29
N THR A 105 0.46 -18.00 -9.53
CA THR A 105 -0.96 -17.75 -9.25
C THR A 105 -1.17 -16.77 -8.10
N CYS A 106 -0.16 -16.57 -7.26
CA CYS A 106 -0.21 -15.70 -6.09
C CYS A 106 0.33 -14.31 -6.43
N TRP A 107 1.54 -14.22 -6.97
CA TRP A 107 2.16 -12.93 -7.25
C TRP A 107 1.46 -12.20 -8.41
N ARG A 108 0.95 -10.99 -8.16
CA ARG A 108 0.27 -10.14 -9.16
C ARG A 108 0.98 -8.82 -9.42
N GLY A 109 2.22 -8.72 -8.97
CA GLY A 109 3.05 -7.54 -9.18
C GLY A 109 3.45 -7.34 -10.65
N PRO A 110 4.32 -6.35 -10.93
CA PRO A 110 4.96 -5.46 -9.97
C PRO A 110 3.95 -4.56 -9.23
N TYR A 111 4.14 -4.37 -7.93
CA TYR A 111 3.27 -3.57 -7.05
C TYR A 111 3.61 -2.07 -7.05
N LEU A 112 4.80 -1.73 -7.52
CA LEU A 112 5.26 -0.35 -7.69
C LEU A 112 5.06 0.08 -9.15
N ARG A 113 4.51 1.29 -9.36
CA ARG A 113 4.20 1.80 -10.71
C ARG A 113 5.46 2.24 -11.46
N SER A 114 5.37 2.21 -12.80
CA SER A 114 6.42 2.53 -13.78
C SER A 114 7.13 3.90 -13.66
N LYS A 115 6.80 4.79 -12.71
CA LYS A 115 7.66 5.96 -12.44
C LYS A 115 9.06 5.55 -11.95
N PHE A 116 9.20 4.32 -11.46
CA PHE A 116 10.47 3.67 -11.13
C PHE A 116 11.03 2.82 -12.29
N ALA A 117 10.49 2.91 -13.51
CA ALA A 117 10.92 2.05 -14.62
C ALA A 117 12.17 2.57 -15.35
N ASP A 118 12.46 3.88 -15.27
CA ASP A 118 13.67 4.46 -15.89
C ASP A 118 14.94 3.98 -15.18
N ASN A 119 14.83 3.65 -13.89
CA ASN A 119 15.88 3.03 -13.10
C ASN A 119 15.25 2.06 -12.11
N GLN A 120 15.49 0.75 -12.30
CA GLN A 120 14.90 -0.33 -11.50
C GLN A 120 15.16 -0.19 -9.99
N ASP A 121 16.15 0.62 -9.57
CA ASP A 121 16.49 0.81 -8.16
C ASP A 121 16.01 2.14 -7.57
N ASP A 122 15.28 2.98 -8.32
CA ASP A 122 14.90 4.32 -7.86
C ASP A 122 13.98 4.27 -6.64
N PHE A 123 13.07 3.30 -6.58
CA PHE A 123 12.18 3.10 -5.42
C PHE A 123 12.90 2.68 -4.13
N LEU A 124 14.17 2.29 -4.23
CA LEU A 124 15.00 1.93 -3.08
C LEU A 124 15.64 3.16 -2.44
N HIS A 125 15.57 4.33 -3.08
CA HIS A 125 16.24 5.55 -2.63
C HIS A 125 15.25 6.68 -2.37
N ASP A 126 15.56 7.51 -1.38
CA ASP A 126 14.79 8.71 -1.07
C ASP A 126 15.19 9.89 -1.96
N ALA A 127 14.52 11.03 -1.79
CA ALA A 127 14.80 12.25 -2.56
C ALA A 127 16.17 12.89 -2.27
N TRP A 128 16.92 12.39 -1.28
CA TRP A 128 18.32 12.77 -1.00
C TRP A 128 19.32 11.76 -1.55
N GLY A 129 18.87 10.65 -2.15
CA GLY A 129 19.69 9.59 -2.71
C GLY A 129 20.12 8.54 -1.69
N ASN A 130 19.60 8.57 -0.46
CA ASN A 130 19.87 7.54 0.54
C ASN A 130 18.94 6.35 0.34
N ARG A 131 19.44 5.14 0.61
CA ARG A 131 18.58 3.96 0.57
C ARG A 131 17.59 3.94 1.71
N TYR A 132 16.35 3.54 1.43
CA TYR A 132 15.37 3.23 2.46
C TYR A 132 15.82 2.01 3.27
N ILE A 133 15.54 2.06 4.56
CA ILE A 133 15.67 0.92 5.46
C ILE A 133 14.27 0.36 5.66
N TYR A 134 14.09 -0.88 5.22
CA TYR A 134 12.88 -1.64 5.48
C TYR A 134 13.15 -2.62 6.62
N ASP A 135 12.37 -2.51 7.68
CA ASP A 135 12.38 -3.45 8.80
C ASP A 135 11.01 -4.13 8.86
N LYS A 136 11.00 -5.41 8.45
CA LYS A 136 9.78 -6.23 8.43
C LYS A 136 9.30 -6.62 9.83
N ASP A 137 10.20 -6.72 10.79
CA ASP A 137 9.88 -7.15 12.15
C ASP A 137 9.25 -5.99 12.94
N SER A 138 9.79 -4.78 12.76
CA SER A 138 9.24 -3.55 13.35
C SER A 138 8.11 -2.91 12.52
N LEU A 139 7.87 -3.41 11.30
CA LEU A 139 6.88 -2.91 10.33
C LEU A 139 7.03 -1.42 10.04
N VAL A 140 8.25 -1.00 9.71
CA VAL A 140 8.59 0.39 9.44
C VAL A 140 9.48 0.51 8.21
N ILE A 141 9.30 1.62 7.50
CA ILE A 141 10.21 2.11 6.47
C ILE A 141 10.86 3.37 7.02
N ILE A 142 12.18 3.49 6.89
CA ILE A 142 12.96 4.62 7.41
C ILE A 142 13.74 5.26 6.27
N SER A 143 13.68 6.59 6.19
CA SER A 143 14.61 7.42 5.41
C SER A 143 15.44 8.27 6.37
N TYR A 144 16.74 8.39 6.09
CA TYR A 144 17.63 9.29 6.83
C TYR A 144 17.47 10.75 6.40
N ALA A 145 16.77 11.03 5.30
CA ALA A 145 16.58 12.35 4.72
C ALA A 145 17.92 13.09 4.55
N SER A 146 18.05 14.30 5.09
CA SER A 146 19.32 15.05 5.09
C SER A 146 20.32 14.60 6.17
N GLY A 147 19.97 13.59 6.95
CA GLY A 147 20.75 13.07 8.07
C GLY A 147 21.62 11.87 7.73
N THR A 148 22.15 11.25 8.78
CA THR A 148 22.89 9.99 8.74
C THR A 148 22.33 9.02 9.79
N ASN A 149 22.90 7.83 9.90
CA ASN A 149 22.61 6.90 10.99
C ASN A 149 22.93 7.47 12.40
N LEU A 150 23.64 8.59 12.49
CA LEU A 150 24.00 9.28 13.74
C LEU A 150 23.08 10.46 14.08
N THR A 151 22.07 10.77 13.24
CA THR A 151 21.12 11.87 13.48
C THR A 151 19.66 11.40 13.40
N PRO A 152 19.17 10.62 14.39
CA PRO A 152 17.82 10.07 14.37
C PRO A 152 16.70 11.11 14.38
N ASP A 153 16.99 12.31 14.88
CA ASP A 153 16.10 13.47 14.89
C ASP A 153 15.69 13.94 13.48
N LYS A 154 16.46 13.58 12.46
CA LYS A 154 16.20 13.93 11.06
C LYS A 154 15.49 12.83 10.27
N TRP A 155 15.29 11.65 10.87
CA TRP A 155 14.73 10.51 10.15
C TRP A 155 13.24 10.67 9.89
N ILE A 156 12.82 10.20 8.73
CA ILE A 156 11.41 10.05 8.37
C ILE A 156 11.06 8.58 8.58
N ASN A 157 10.14 8.31 9.50
CA ASN A 157 9.69 6.96 9.83
C ASN A 157 8.24 6.81 9.37
N MET A 158 7.98 5.77 8.57
CA MET A 158 6.61 5.43 8.15
C MET A 158 6.27 4.03 8.60
N ARG A 159 5.25 3.92 9.46
CA ARG A 159 4.75 2.64 9.94
C ARG A 159 3.86 2.01 8.87
N ILE A 160 4.10 0.73 8.60
CA ILE A 160 3.33 -0.08 7.65
C ILE A 160 2.02 -0.54 8.28
N ALA A 161 2.08 -1.07 9.50
CA ALA A 161 0.92 -1.48 10.27
C ALA A 161 1.20 -1.52 11.77
N LYS A 162 0.14 -1.77 12.56
CA LYS A 162 0.23 -1.91 14.02
C LYS A 162 0.97 -3.17 14.43
N SER A 163 0.71 -4.30 13.76
CA SER A 163 1.38 -5.58 13.97
C SER A 163 1.20 -6.48 12.74
N ASP A 164 2.03 -7.52 12.64
CA ASP A 164 1.96 -8.55 11.59
C ASP A 164 0.65 -9.34 11.68
N SER A 165 0.21 -9.60 12.92
CA SER A 165 -0.95 -10.43 13.23
C SER A 165 -2.24 -9.79 12.74
N VAL A 166 -2.33 -8.46 12.78
CA VAL A 166 -3.47 -7.71 12.20
C VAL A 166 -3.55 -7.89 10.69
N LEU A 167 -2.41 -8.08 10.01
CA LEU A 167 -2.34 -8.27 8.56
C LEU A 167 -2.46 -9.74 8.14
N LEU A 168 -1.89 -10.68 8.91
CA LEU A 168 -1.69 -12.07 8.49
C LEU A 168 -2.52 -13.10 9.28
N ARG A 169 -2.99 -12.77 10.49
CA ARG A 169 -3.60 -13.73 11.42
C ARG A 169 -5.03 -13.35 11.77
N ASN A 170 -5.85 -13.20 10.74
CA ASN A 170 -7.28 -12.95 10.90
C ASN A 170 -8.05 -14.27 11.00
N ALA A 171 -9.20 -14.23 11.66
CA ALA A 171 -10.10 -15.36 11.79
C ALA A 171 -11.42 -15.08 11.05
N ILE A 172 -12.03 -16.15 10.55
CA ILE A 172 -13.39 -16.13 10.00
C ILE A 172 -14.23 -17.14 10.77
N SER A 173 -15.45 -16.74 11.10
CA SER A 173 -16.43 -17.61 11.73
C SER A 173 -17.82 -17.36 11.16
N GLY A 174 -18.80 -18.17 11.54
CA GLY A 174 -20.19 -17.94 11.16
C GLY A 174 -21.05 -19.15 11.43
N TYR A 175 -22.26 -19.12 10.88
CA TYR A 175 -23.25 -20.17 11.04
C TYR A 175 -23.67 -20.77 9.70
N ILE A 176 -23.86 -22.08 9.70
CA ILE A 176 -24.42 -22.86 8.60
C ILE A 176 -25.86 -23.19 8.94
N LYS A 177 -26.78 -22.81 8.05
CA LYS A 177 -28.22 -23.06 8.17
C LYS A 177 -28.79 -23.58 6.87
N ASP A 178 -29.99 -24.15 6.91
CA ASP A 178 -30.77 -24.40 5.70
C ASP A 178 -31.52 -23.12 5.24
N LEU A 179 -32.25 -23.20 4.12
CA LEU A 179 -33.07 -22.09 3.63
C LEU A 179 -34.18 -21.66 4.60
N THR A 180 -34.63 -22.56 5.48
CA THR A 180 -35.65 -22.30 6.50
C THR A 180 -35.09 -21.76 7.80
N GLY A 181 -33.75 -21.74 7.95
CA GLY A 181 -33.05 -21.22 9.12
C GLY A 181 -32.74 -22.26 10.20
N ASN A 182 -32.99 -23.55 9.96
CA ASN A 182 -32.63 -24.61 10.90
C ASN A 182 -31.11 -24.83 10.88
N VAL A 183 -30.59 -25.33 12.00
CA VAL A 183 -29.19 -25.71 12.16
C VAL A 183 -28.99 -27.20 11.81
N PRO A 184 -27.75 -27.66 11.56
CA PRO A 184 -27.50 -29.02 11.05
C PRO A 184 -27.81 -30.15 12.04
N GLY A 185 -27.90 -29.89 13.34
CA GLY A 185 -28.11 -30.94 14.34
C GLY A 185 -27.08 -32.05 14.21
N PHE A 186 -27.50 -33.32 14.24
CA PHE A 186 -26.61 -34.49 14.08
C PHE A 186 -25.94 -34.59 12.71
N GLN A 187 -26.38 -33.80 11.72
CA GLN A 187 -25.82 -33.81 10.37
C GLN A 187 -24.53 -32.97 10.27
N PHE A 188 -24.03 -32.37 11.36
CA PHE A 188 -22.77 -31.60 11.39
C PHE A 188 -21.58 -32.37 10.80
N GLY A 189 -21.55 -33.70 10.98
CA GLY A 189 -20.47 -34.56 10.52
C GLY A 189 -20.28 -34.54 9.01
N ARG A 190 -21.35 -34.19 8.26
CA ARG A 190 -21.44 -34.15 6.80
C ARG A 190 -21.04 -32.80 6.20
N LEU A 191 -20.70 -31.82 7.03
CA LEU A 191 -20.33 -30.48 6.59
C LEU A 191 -18.81 -30.30 6.57
N ARG A 192 -18.31 -29.58 5.57
CA ARG A 192 -16.95 -29.05 5.55
C ARG A 192 -16.98 -27.61 5.04
N VAL A 193 -16.24 -26.74 5.70
CA VAL A 193 -15.99 -25.38 5.21
C VAL A 193 -14.53 -25.30 4.79
N TYR A 194 -14.29 -24.88 3.56
CA TYR A 194 -12.97 -24.63 3.00
C TYR A 194 -12.82 -23.15 2.76
N ILE A 195 -11.62 -22.63 2.95
CA ILE A 195 -11.26 -21.31 2.44
C ILE A 195 -9.99 -21.43 1.63
N THR A 196 -9.89 -20.74 0.50
CA THR A 196 -8.66 -20.65 -0.29
C THR A 196 -8.08 -19.26 -0.15
N TYR A 197 -6.84 -19.19 0.32
CA TYR A 197 -6.10 -17.94 0.52
C TYR A 197 -4.60 -18.16 0.28
N PRO A 198 -3.82 -17.10 0.00
CA PRO A 198 -2.39 -17.24 -0.13
C PRO A 198 -1.72 -17.37 1.25
N TYR A 199 -0.72 -18.24 1.37
CA TYR A 199 0.07 -18.47 2.56
C TYR A 199 1.52 -18.72 2.13
N ASN A 200 2.45 -17.87 2.56
CA ASN A 200 3.86 -17.94 2.19
C ASN A 200 4.10 -18.08 0.68
N GLY A 201 3.42 -17.25 -0.10
CA GLY A 201 3.56 -17.17 -1.57
C GLY A 201 2.88 -18.30 -2.36
N ASN A 202 2.08 -19.14 -1.70
CA ASN A 202 1.40 -20.28 -2.32
C ASN A 202 -0.08 -20.30 -1.94
N LEU A 203 -0.96 -20.87 -2.78
CA LEU A 203 -2.36 -21.03 -2.41
C LEU A 203 -2.53 -22.19 -1.43
N TRP A 204 -3.25 -21.94 -0.34
CA TRP A 204 -3.57 -22.94 0.67
C TRP A 204 -5.09 -23.03 0.87
N THR A 205 -5.58 -24.25 1.10
CA THR A 205 -7.01 -24.52 1.27
C THR A 205 -7.27 -25.37 2.51
N PRO A 206 -7.20 -24.81 3.74
CA PRO A 206 -7.49 -25.54 4.96
C PRO A 206 -8.99 -25.81 5.14
N ILE A 207 -9.28 -26.80 5.99
CA ILE A 207 -10.63 -27.14 6.45
C ILE A 207 -10.91 -26.40 7.76
N GLY A 208 -12.09 -25.79 7.84
CA GLY A 208 -12.62 -25.16 9.05
C GLY A 208 -13.02 -26.17 10.13
N TYR A 209 -12.95 -25.73 11.37
CA TYR A 209 -13.49 -26.45 12.51
C TYR A 209 -15.00 -26.23 12.62
N ILE A 210 -15.75 -27.33 12.75
CA ILE A 210 -17.19 -27.33 13.03
C ILE A 210 -17.35 -28.12 14.34
N PRO A 211 -17.86 -27.51 15.42
CA PRO A 211 -18.09 -28.23 16.66
C PRO A 211 -19.12 -29.35 16.48
N GLN A 212 -18.96 -30.42 17.26
CA GLN A 212 -19.86 -31.57 17.25
C GLN A 212 -21.12 -31.35 18.11
N ASP A 213 -21.55 -30.10 18.25
CA ASP A 213 -22.70 -29.69 19.06
C ASP A 213 -23.98 -29.48 18.23
N GLY A 214 -23.88 -29.56 16.89
CA GLY A 214 -24.99 -29.36 15.97
C GLY A 214 -25.49 -27.91 15.86
N SER A 215 -24.80 -26.95 16.49
CA SER A 215 -25.17 -25.52 16.49
C SER A 215 -25.11 -24.85 15.12
N GLY A 216 -24.41 -25.49 14.18
CA GLY A 216 -24.09 -24.92 12.86
C GLY A 216 -22.98 -23.88 12.91
N PHE A 217 -22.40 -23.58 14.08
CA PHE A 217 -21.24 -22.71 14.18
C PHE A 217 -20.05 -23.34 13.46
N TYR A 218 -19.23 -22.51 12.82
CA TYR A 218 -17.93 -22.92 12.32
C TYR A 218 -16.90 -21.81 12.51
N GLN A 219 -15.64 -22.20 12.55
CA GLN A 219 -14.51 -21.27 12.61
C GLN A 219 -13.33 -21.80 11.80
N ILE A 220 -12.69 -20.90 11.06
CA ILE A 220 -11.40 -21.19 10.41
C ILE A 220 -10.26 -20.80 11.37
N PRO A 221 -9.17 -21.59 11.46
CA PRO A 221 -7.98 -21.23 12.23
C PRO A 221 -7.44 -19.82 11.89
N PRO A 222 -6.84 -19.13 12.88
CA PRO A 222 -6.45 -17.73 12.77
C PRO A 222 -5.10 -17.55 12.05
N ASP A 223 -5.06 -17.79 10.74
CA ASP A 223 -3.88 -17.59 9.89
C ASP A 223 -4.26 -17.05 8.50
N ILE A 224 -5.38 -16.32 8.43
CA ILE A 224 -5.90 -15.78 7.18
C ILE A 224 -5.36 -14.36 6.98
N PRO A 225 -4.59 -14.09 5.91
CA PRO A 225 -4.14 -12.74 5.62
C PRO A 225 -5.31 -11.84 5.23
N GLN A 226 -5.14 -10.53 5.36
CA GLN A 226 -6.05 -9.57 4.75
C GLN A 226 -6.16 -9.83 3.25
N GLY A 227 -7.33 -9.61 2.65
CA GLY A 227 -7.53 -9.92 1.24
C GLY A 227 -8.94 -10.35 0.89
N ASN A 228 -9.15 -10.54 -0.40
CA ASN A 228 -10.39 -11.12 -0.93
C ASN A 228 -10.18 -12.63 -1.14
N HIS A 229 -10.81 -13.43 -0.30
CA HIS A 229 -10.67 -14.88 -0.30
C HIS A 229 -11.96 -15.57 -0.70
N ARG A 230 -11.84 -16.80 -1.19
CA ARG A 230 -12.98 -17.63 -1.56
C ARG A 230 -13.24 -18.65 -0.47
N ILE A 231 -14.46 -18.69 0.04
CA ILE A 231 -14.89 -19.61 1.09
C ILE A 231 -16.05 -20.46 0.58
N LYS A 232 -16.00 -21.75 0.82
CA LYS A 232 -16.93 -22.75 0.31
C LYS A 232 -17.40 -23.65 1.44
N CYS A 233 -18.71 -23.74 1.63
CA CYS A 233 -19.33 -24.74 2.47
C CYS A 233 -19.84 -25.89 1.59
N ILE A 234 -19.55 -27.12 1.96
CA ILE A 234 -19.96 -28.33 1.25
C ILE A 234 -20.69 -29.24 2.23
N TYR A 235 -21.84 -29.75 1.80
CA TYR A 235 -22.57 -30.82 2.46
C TYR A 235 -22.45 -32.09 1.63
N TYR A 236 -22.01 -33.16 2.28
CA TYR A 236 -21.75 -34.45 1.65
C TYR A 236 -22.82 -35.49 2.01
N GLU A 237 -22.84 -36.56 1.23
CA GLU A 237 -23.48 -37.80 1.65
C GLU A 237 -22.81 -38.40 2.91
N THR A 238 -23.41 -39.44 3.49
CA THR A 238 -22.98 -39.99 4.79
C THR A 238 -21.57 -40.57 4.73
N ASN A 239 -21.16 -41.03 3.53
CA ASN A 239 -19.85 -41.58 3.26
C ASN A 239 -18.76 -40.52 3.00
N MET A 240 -19.11 -39.23 2.95
CA MET A 240 -18.20 -38.12 2.63
C MET A 240 -17.54 -38.21 1.24
N ILE A 241 -18.14 -38.95 0.32
CA ILE A 241 -17.63 -39.12 -1.05
C ILE A 241 -18.31 -38.13 -1.98
N ASP A 242 -19.65 -38.17 -2.00
CA ASP A 242 -20.43 -37.40 -2.96
C ASP A 242 -20.91 -36.08 -2.35
N THR A 243 -20.73 -35.01 -3.11
CA THR A 243 -21.25 -33.68 -2.76
C THR A 243 -22.74 -33.64 -3.08
N VAL A 244 -23.55 -33.38 -2.06
CA VAL A 244 -25.01 -33.23 -2.21
C VAL A 244 -25.37 -31.78 -2.47
N ASP A 245 -24.75 -30.85 -1.74
CA ASP A 245 -24.99 -29.41 -1.88
C ASP A 245 -23.74 -28.61 -1.49
N TYR A 246 -23.60 -27.41 -2.06
CA TYR A 246 -22.53 -26.51 -1.69
C TYR A 246 -22.92 -25.06 -1.91
N MET A 247 -22.27 -24.18 -1.17
CA MET A 247 -22.36 -22.74 -1.36
C MET A 247 -20.97 -22.14 -1.34
N GLU A 248 -20.67 -21.30 -2.32
CA GLU A 248 -19.40 -20.58 -2.42
C GLU A 248 -19.65 -19.07 -2.32
N LYS A 249 -18.78 -18.38 -1.59
CA LYS A 249 -18.82 -16.93 -1.38
C LYS A 249 -17.42 -16.34 -1.44
N PHE A 250 -17.36 -15.04 -1.70
CA PHE A 250 -16.17 -14.24 -1.45
C PHE A 250 -16.29 -13.57 -0.08
N VAL A 251 -15.18 -13.54 0.64
CA VAL A 251 -15.03 -12.83 1.91
C VAL A 251 -13.89 -11.83 1.80
N CYS A 252 -14.19 -10.58 2.14
CA CYS A 252 -13.22 -9.51 2.20
C CYS A 252 -12.71 -9.42 3.63
N VAL A 253 -11.51 -9.92 3.88
CA VAL A 253 -10.85 -9.93 5.19
C VAL A 253 -10.15 -8.61 5.39
N TYR A 254 -10.71 -7.79 6.28
CA TYR A 254 -10.09 -6.54 6.69
C TYR A 254 -9.13 -6.77 7.87
N PRO A 255 -8.02 -6.03 7.91
CA PRO A 255 -7.02 -6.22 8.95
C PRO A 255 -7.56 -5.88 10.34
N GLY A 256 -7.51 -6.86 11.25
CA GLY A 256 -7.86 -6.66 12.67
C GLY A 256 -9.36 -6.51 12.95
N ILE A 257 -10.23 -6.82 11.97
CA ILE A 257 -11.68 -6.77 12.13
C ILE A 257 -12.22 -8.22 12.15
N PRO A 258 -13.15 -8.57 13.06
CA PRO A 258 -13.82 -9.87 13.02
C PRO A 258 -14.56 -10.07 11.69
N ASN A 259 -14.37 -11.22 11.05
CA ASN A 259 -15.01 -11.55 9.79
C ASN A 259 -16.04 -12.66 10.00
N THR A 260 -17.30 -12.36 9.66
CA THR A 260 -18.40 -13.31 9.78
C THR A 260 -18.97 -13.65 8.42
N VAL A 261 -19.09 -14.94 8.12
CA VAL A 261 -19.71 -15.43 6.88
C VAL A 261 -20.71 -16.51 7.23
N ASP A 262 -21.99 -16.27 6.98
CA ASP A 262 -23.02 -17.29 7.19
C ASP A 262 -23.31 -18.03 5.87
N PHE A 263 -23.62 -19.32 5.97
CA PHE A 263 -24.03 -20.15 4.85
C PHE A 263 -25.51 -20.55 4.99
N LYS A 264 -26.21 -20.56 3.85
CA LYS A 264 -27.57 -21.08 3.75
C LYS A 264 -27.62 -22.12 2.65
N LEU A 265 -27.62 -23.40 3.02
CA LEU A 265 -27.68 -24.49 2.07
C LEU A 265 -29.11 -24.74 1.61
N SER A 266 -29.26 -25.25 0.39
CA SER A 266 -30.53 -25.56 -0.26
C SER A 266 -31.11 -26.88 0.23
N ILE A 267 -30.27 -27.78 0.76
CA ILE A 267 -30.74 -28.94 1.52
C ILE A 267 -31.54 -28.52 2.76
N LYS A 268 -32.43 -29.39 3.19
CA LYS A 268 -33.16 -29.24 4.44
C LYS A 268 -32.45 -30.04 5.53
N PHE A 269 -32.15 -29.38 6.65
CA PHE A 269 -31.64 -30.08 7.82
C PHE A 269 -32.80 -30.74 8.57
N GLU A 270 -32.53 -31.91 9.16
CA GLU A 270 -33.50 -32.69 9.94
C GLU A 270 -33.39 -32.40 11.44
#